data_AF-B2JAX5-F1
#
_entry.id   AF-B2JAX5-F1
#
_cell.length_a   1.000
_cell.length_b   1.000
_cell.length_c   1.000
_cell.angle_alpha   90.00
_cell.angle_beta   90.00
_cell.angle_gamma   90.00
#
_symmetry.space_group_name_H-M   'P 1'
#
loop_
_entity.id
_entity.type
_entity.pdbx_description
1 polymer ?
#
loop_
_entity_poly.entity_id
_entity_poly.type
_entity_poly.pdbx_seq_one_letter_code
_entity_poly.pdbx_strand_id
1 'polypeptide(L)'
;MQELIKALIKAKSEFNPIQKDGTNPHYKRKYATLDAVLDAVTPALGKHGLVIIQTTEIFEGKTVLRTHIFHESGESITSTYPLPEVADSQKFGAALTYARRYAVCAILSVTADEDNDAEDATTPQKPEQPQNNIRPRKDNQQPRVQAPKQAVTPPSISPKDLRVKEIRTLLNYPLDLVKEWLHSRNVTSPSELDSLQIDELVKTMCLAWAGNKFGHLNHAVNSYQKHVVDAVARGVDETRAINDWMEGALAQLPELN
;
A
#
# COMPACT_ATOMS: atom_id res chain seq x y z
N MET A 1 -13.84 29.11 -24.30
CA MET A 1 -13.25 28.81 -22.97
C MET A 1 -13.79 29.72 -21.87
N GLN A 2 -14.77 30.59 -22.15
CA GLN A 2 -15.19 31.62 -21.19
C GLN A 2 -16.05 31.03 -20.06
N GLU A 3 -16.95 30.10 -20.40
CA GLU A 3 -17.88 29.51 -19.44
C GLU A 3 -17.18 28.53 -18.50
N LEU A 4 -16.26 27.72 -19.05
CA LEU A 4 -15.40 26.85 -18.25
C LEU A 4 -14.62 27.64 -17.18
N ILE A 5 -13.98 28.75 -17.56
CA ILE A 5 -13.19 29.56 -16.63
C ILE A 5 -14.08 30.18 -15.54
N LYS A 6 -15.24 30.74 -15.89
CA LYS A 6 -16.18 31.30 -14.92
C LYS A 6 -16.64 30.24 -13.91
N ALA A 7 -17.01 29.05 -14.40
CA ALA A 7 -17.45 27.95 -13.57
C ALA A 7 -16.32 27.47 -12.63
N LEU A 8 -15.10 27.32 -13.14
CA LEU A 8 -13.94 26.91 -12.34
C LEU A 8 -13.60 27.91 -11.24
N ILE A 9 -13.67 29.22 -11.52
CA ILE A 9 -13.45 30.27 -10.53
C ILE A 9 -14.46 30.13 -9.38
N LYS A 10 -15.74 29.95 -9.70
CA LYS A 10 -16.80 29.79 -8.69
C LYS A 10 -16.64 28.50 -7.90
N ALA A 11 -16.44 27.37 -8.58
CA ALA A 11 -16.26 26.08 -7.94
C ALA A 11 -15.06 26.07 -6.99
N LYS A 12 -13.93 26.63 -7.42
CA LYS A 12 -12.71 26.67 -6.60
C LYS A 12 -12.88 27.43 -5.29
N SER A 13 -13.71 28.47 -5.27
CA SER A 13 -14.02 29.22 -4.06
C SER A 13 -14.85 28.43 -3.03
N GLU A 14 -15.46 27.33 -3.46
CA GLU A 14 -16.33 26.47 -2.65
C GLU A 14 -15.73 25.09 -2.35
N PHE A 15 -14.45 24.86 -2.68
CA PHE A 15 -13.79 23.60 -2.35
C PHE A 15 -13.66 23.43 -0.83
N ASN A 16 -13.94 22.21 -0.37
CA ASN A 16 -13.76 21.86 1.03
C ASN A 16 -12.27 21.60 1.33
N PRO A 17 -11.85 21.71 2.61
CA PRO A 17 -10.53 21.26 3.04
C PRO A 17 -10.34 19.76 2.75
N ILE A 18 -9.26 19.44 2.04
CA ILE A 18 -8.88 18.04 1.74
C ILE A 18 -8.40 17.38 3.03
N GLN A 19 -9.06 16.30 3.45
CA GLN A 19 -8.71 15.57 4.66
C GLN A 19 -7.51 14.63 4.42
N LYS A 20 -6.61 14.57 5.40
CA LYS A 20 -5.51 13.59 5.41
C LYS A 20 -5.92 12.37 6.21
N ASP A 21 -6.66 11.49 5.55
CA ASP A 21 -7.26 10.26 6.07
C ASP A 21 -6.37 9.02 5.86
N GLY A 22 -5.39 9.10 4.95
CA GLY A 22 -4.36 8.09 4.77
C GLY A 22 -3.18 8.28 5.72
N THR A 23 -2.51 7.18 6.08
CA THR A 23 -1.23 7.23 6.81
C THR A 23 -0.21 6.36 6.11
N ASN A 24 0.92 6.96 5.69
CA ASN A 24 2.02 6.23 5.09
C ASN A 24 2.79 5.49 6.20
N PRO A 25 2.81 4.15 6.22
CA PRO A 25 3.44 3.38 7.30
C PRO A 25 4.96 3.49 7.30
N HIS A 26 5.59 3.84 6.17
CA HIS A 26 7.05 3.98 6.07
C HIS A 26 7.54 5.29 6.69
N TYR A 27 6.80 6.37 6.49
CA TYR A 27 7.19 7.71 6.94
C TYR A 27 6.38 8.21 8.14
N LYS A 28 5.36 7.45 8.57
CA LYS A 28 4.37 7.81 9.60
C LYS A 28 3.70 9.17 9.35
N ARG A 29 3.67 9.62 8.09
CA ARG A 29 3.05 10.87 7.66
C ARG A 29 1.64 10.60 7.16
N LYS A 30 0.72 11.49 7.50
CA LYS A 30 -0.63 11.45 6.93
C LYS A 30 -0.60 11.97 5.49
N TYR A 31 -1.44 11.42 4.64
CA TYR A 31 -1.64 11.83 3.25
C TYR A 31 -3.14 11.87 2.94
N ALA A 32 -3.57 12.62 1.93
CA ALA A 32 -4.98 12.56 1.50
C ALA A 32 -5.21 11.38 0.55
N THR A 33 -6.25 10.57 0.75
CA THR A 33 -6.63 9.53 -0.22
C THR A 33 -7.22 10.15 -1.49
N LEU A 34 -7.39 9.34 -2.54
CA LEU A 34 -8.10 9.78 -3.74
C LEU A 34 -9.55 10.19 -3.41
N ASP A 35 -10.22 9.43 -2.54
CA ASP A 35 -11.59 9.69 -2.11
C ASP A 35 -11.68 11.01 -1.36
N ALA A 36 -10.77 11.28 -0.42
CA ALA A 36 -10.72 12.56 0.29
C ALA A 36 -10.53 13.76 -0.65
N VAL A 37 -9.75 13.61 -1.73
CA VAL A 37 -9.60 14.65 -2.75
C VAL A 37 -10.89 14.84 -3.54
N LEU A 38 -11.52 13.75 -3.99
CA LEU A 38 -12.74 13.81 -4.80
C LEU A 38 -13.94 14.33 -4.00
N ASP A 39 -14.12 13.90 -2.76
CA ASP A 39 -15.17 14.38 -1.86
C ASP A 39 -15.05 15.88 -1.57
N ALA A 40 -13.81 16.39 -1.52
CA ALA A 40 -13.56 17.80 -1.27
C ALA A 40 -13.93 18.72 -2.45
N VAL A 41 -13.80 18.24 -3.70
CA VAL A 41 -13.92 19.07 -4.91
C VAL A 41 -15.18 18.80 -5.73
N THR A 42 -15.65 17.54 -5.79
CA THR A 42 -16.75 17.12 -6.68
C THR A 42 -18.07 17.83 -6.41
N PRO A 43 -18.50 18.08 -5.14
CA PRO A 43 -19.75 18.78 -4.88
C PRO A 43 -19.78 20.20 -5.48
N ALA A 44 -18.69 20.95 -5.32
CA ALA A 44 -18.56 22.30 -5.85
C ALA A 44 -18.47 22.30 -7.39
N LEU A 45 -17.75 21.35 -7.98
CA LEU A 45 -17.69 21.21 -9.43
C LEU A 45 -19.07 20.93 -10.02
N GLY A 46 -19.79 19.94 -9.49
CA GLY A 46 -21.14 19.60 -9.95
C GLY A 46 -22.12 20.76 -9.82
N LYS A 47 -22.05 21.53 -8.72
CA LYS A 47 -22.88 22.73 -8.50
C LYS A 47 -22.71 23.79 -9.58
N HIS A 48 -21.52 23.88 -10.18
CA HIS A 48 -21.20 24.85 -11.24
C HIS A 48 -21.10 24.21 -12.63
N GLY A 49 -21.78 23.08 -12.86
CA GLY A 49 -21.88 22.45 -14.19
C GLY A 49 -20.57 21.84 -14.69
N LEU A 50 -19.68 21.44 -13.77
CA LEU A 50 -18.38 20.84 -14.08
C LEU A 50 -18.33 19.37 -13.66
N VAL A 51 -17.67 18.55 -14.46
CA VAL A 51 -17.41 17.13 -14.16
C VAL A 51 -15.95 16.78 -14.41
N ILE A 52 -15.36 15.97 -13.54
CA ILE A 52 -14.04 15.36 -13.75
C ILE A 52 -14.24 13.98 -14.37
N ILE A 53 -13.55 13.70 -15.47
CA ILE A 53 -13.50 12.38 -16.10
C ILE A 53 -12.05 11.94 -16.24
N GLN A 54 -11.77 10.70 -15.84
CA GLN A 54 -10.44 10.11 -15.93
C GLN A 54 -10.46 8.83 -16.75
N THR A 55 -9.66 8.76 -17.81
CA THR A 55 -9.56 7.62 -18.72
C THR A 55 -8.11 7.17 -18.88
N THR A 56 -7.89 5.88 -19.06
CA THR A 56 -6.59 5.33 -19.46
C THR A 56 -6.54 5.20 -20.97
N GLU A 57 -5.52 5.76 -21.60
CA GLU A 57 -5.34 5.77 -23.05
C GLU A 57 -3.91 5.34 -23.42
N ILE A 58 -3.69 4.96 -24.68
CA ILE A 58 -2.36 4.78 -25.24
C ILE A 58 -2.00 6.05 -26.03
N PHE A 59 -0.93 6.73 -25.63
CA PHE A 59 -0.40 7.91 -26.31
C PHE A 59 1.09 7.68 -26.60
N GLU A 60 1.48 7.79 -27.87
CA GLU A 60 2.86 7.53 -28.33
C GLU A 60 3.43 6.18 -27.86
N GLY A 61 2.58 5.14 -27.86
CA GLY A 61 2.97 3.79 -27.46
C GLY A 61 3.05 3.57 -25.94
N LYS A 62 2.75 4.59 -25.13
CA LYS A 62 2.77 4.50 -23.65
C LYS A 62 1.36 4.62 -23.08
N THR A 63 1.11 3.90 -22.00
CA THR A 63 -0.13 4.05 -21.23
C THR A 63 -0.10 5.37 -20.47
N VAL A 64 -1.14 6.18 -20.64
CA VAL A 64 -1.30 7.47 -19.98
C VAL A 64 -2.67 7.55 -19.30
N LEU A 65 -2.74 8.32 -18.23
CA LEU A 65 -3.98 8.74 -17.61
C LEU A 65 -4.35 10.13 -18.17
N ARG A 66 -5.50 10.23 -18.82
CA ARG A 66 -6.11 11.50 -19.22
C ARG A 66 -7.13 11.93 -18.18
N THR A 67 -6.99 13.15 -17.70
CA THR A 67 -7.93 13.79 -16.78
C THR A 67 -8.54 14.99 -17.48
N HIS A 68 -9.84 14.96 -17.65
CA HIS A 68 -10.62 16.03 -18.26
C HIS A 68 -11.49 16.71 -17.21
N ILE A 69 -11.62 18.03 -17.34
CA ILE A 69 -12.72 18.78 -16.74
C ILE A 69 -13.61 19.24 -17.88
N PHE A 70 -14.84 18.76 -17.90
CA PHE A 70 -15.87 19.20 -18.85
C PHE A 70 -16.82 20.17 -18.16
N HIS A 71 -17.19 21.23 -18.89
CA HIS A 71 -18.29 22.10 -18.55
C HIS A 71 -19.52 21.72 -19.38
N GLU A 72 -20.72 21.94 -18.86
CA GLU A 72 -22.00 21.64 -19.54
C GLU A 72 -22.16 22.35 -20.90
N SER A 73 -21.42 23.44 -21.14
CA SER A 73 -21.38 24.11 -22.45
C SER A 73 -20.60 23.34 -23.52
N GLY A 74 -19.95 22.23 -23.17
CA GLY A 74 -19.05 21.45 -24.04
C GLY A 74 -17.59 21.93 -24.03
N GLU A 75 -17.27 23.01 -23.31
CA GLU A 75 -15.89 23.45 -23.11
C GLU A 75 -15.15 22.50 -22.16
N SER A 76 -13.85 22.30 -22.38
CA SER A 76 -13.04 21.43 -21.52
C SER A 76 -11.58 21.85 -21.41
N ILE A 77 -10.93 21.35 -20.36
CA ILE A 77 -9.49 21.36 -20.17
C ILE A 77 -9.02 19.93 -19.89
N THR A 78 -7.85 19.58 -20.38
CA THR A 78 -7.31 18.22 -20.30
C THR A 78 -5.89 18.25 -19.74
N SER A 79 -5.57 17.29 -18.89
CA SER A 79 -4.23 16.97 -18.42
C SER A 79 -3.89 15.52 -18.74
N THR A 80 -2.63 15.27 -19.07
CA THR A 80 -2.10 13.94 -19.38
C THR A 80 -1.01 13.60 -18.37
N TYR A 81 -1.14 12.44 -17.72
CA TYR A 81 -0.18 11.94 -16.74
C TYR A 81 0.39 10.59 -17.22
N PRO A 82 1.72 10.42 -17.30
CA PRO A 82 2.33 9.17 -17.73
C PRO A 82 2.15 8.07 -16.67
N LEU A 83 1.68 6.89 -17.07
CA LEU A 83 1.60 5.73 -16.18
C LEU A 83 2.84 4.83 -16.36
N PRO A 84 3.30 4.17 -15.29
CA PRO A 84 4.39 3.21 -15.40
C PRO A 84 3.91 1.96 -16.15
N GLU A 85 4.80 1.39 -16.97
CA GLU A 85 4.58 0.07 -17.56
C GLU A 85 4.86 -1.00 -16.50
N VAL A 86 3.80 -1.68 -16.06
CA VAL A 86 3.89 -2.73 -15.04
C VAL A 86 3.07 -3.93 -15.50
N ALA A 87 3.72 -5.08 -15.69
CA ALA A 87 3.05 -6.31 -16.10
C ALA A 87 2.09 -6.86 -15.04
N ASP A 88 2.39 -6.59 -13.78
CA ASP A 88 1.56 -6.93 -12.63
C ASP A 88 0.36 -5.98 -12.56
N SER A 89 -0.82 -6.54 -12.81
CA SER A 89 -2.09 -5.79 -12.88
C SER A 89 -2.45 -5.11 -11.56
N GLN A 90 -2.04 -5.66 -10.41
CA GLN A 90 -2.33 -5.08 -9.11
C GLN A 90 -1.42 -3.89 -8.82
N LYS A 91 -0.13 -4.02 -9.15
CA LYS A 91 0.82 -2.89 -9.07
C LYS A 91 0.42 -1.77 -10.02
N PHE A 92 -0.05 -2.09 -11.22
CA PHE A 92 -0.61 -1.11 -12.14
C PHE A 92 -1.84 -0.41 -11.55
N GLY A 93 -2.77 -1.16 -10.94
CA GLY A 93 -3.93 -0.59 -10.25
C GLY A 93 -3.54 0.38 -9.13
N ALA A 94 -2.54 0.04 -8.32
CA ALA A 94 -2.02 0.93 -7.27
C ALA A 94 -1.38 2.21 -7.85
N ALA A 95 -0.58 2.07 -8.92
CA ALA A 95 0.03 3.21 -9.62
C ALA A 95 -1.03 4.11 -10.26
N LEU A 96 -2.10 3.53 -10.83
CA LEU A 96 -3.23 4.26 -11.39
C LEU A 96 -3.98 5.06 -10.32
N THR A 97 -4.30 4.45 -9.17
CA THR A 97 -4.95 5.15 -8.05
C THR A 97 -4.09 6.31 -7.56
N TYR A 98 -2.77 6.12 -7.45
CA TYR A 98 -1.83 7.18 -7.10
C TYR A 98 -1.86 8.31 -8.15
N ALA A 99 -1.68 7.99 -9.43
CA ALA A 99 -1.69 8.94 -10.53
C ALA A 99 -3.00 9.75 -10.59
N ARG A 100 -4.15 9.10 -10.39
CA ARG A 100 -5.46 9.75 -10.39
C ARG A 100 -5.54 10.87 -9.35
N ARG A 101 -5.02 10.63 -8.15
CA ARG A 101 -4.99 11.62 -7.07
C ARG A 101 -4.19 12.86 -7.47
N TYR A 102 -2.96 12.68 -7.95
CA TYR A 102 -2.11 13.81 -8.32
C TYR A 102 -2.61 14.54 -9.56
N ALA A 103 -3.17 13.82 -10.54
CA ALA A 103 -3.72 14.44 -11.73
C ALA A 103 -4.90 15.37 -11.41
N VAL A 104 -5.80 14.98 -10.50
CA VAL A 104 -6.90 15.84 -10.00
C VAL A 104 -6.35 17.05 -9.26
N CYS A 105 -5.39 16.85 -8.34
CA CYS A 105 -4.77 17.94 -7.59
C CYS A 105 -4.11 18.97 -8.52
N ALA A 106 -3.36 18.50 -9.52
CA ALA A 106 -2.65 19.33 -10.47
C ALA A 106 -3.61 20.16 -11.34
N ILE A 107 -4.62 19.52 -11.97
CA ILE A 107 -5.53 20.21 -12.90
C ILE A 107 -6.45 21.22 -12.20
N LEU A 108 -6.80 21.00 -10.92
CA LEU A 108 -7.57 21.96 -10.11
C LEU A 108 -6.70 22.96 -9.35
N SER A 109 -5.38 22.74 -9.36
CA SER A 109 -4.39 23.47 -8.57
C SER A 109 -4.80 23.53 -7.09
N VAL A 110 -4.96 22.35 -6.50
CA VAL A 110 -5.21 22.13 -5.06
C VAL A 110 -4.11 21.24 -4.49
N THR A 111 -3.81 21.43 -3.20
CA THR A 111 -2.73 20.69 -2.52
C THR A 111 -3.33 19.73 -1.51
N ALA A 112 -2.99 18.46 -1.64
CA ALA A 112 -3.48 17.36 -0.79
C ALA A 112 -2.48 16.96 0.32
N ASP A 113 -1.19 17.16 0.07
CA ASP A 113 -0.10 16.74 0.96
C ASP A 113 0.71 17.95 1.45
N GLU A 114 1.46 17.82 2.55
CA GLU A 114 2.45 18.86 2.91
C GLU A 114 3.52 18.93 1.81
N ASP A 115 3.82 20.13 1.33
CA ASP A 115 4.95 20.40 0.44
C ASP A 115 6.25 20.07 1.18
N ASN A 116 6.69 18.81 1.07
CA ASN A 116 7.99 18.39 1.55
C ASN A 116 8.91 18.39 0.34
N ASP A 117 9.56 19.53 0.12
CA ASP A 117 10.67 19.67 -0.80
C ASP A 117 11.60 18.45 -0.71
N ALA A 118 11.61 17.66 -1.79
CA ALA A 118 12.77 16.95 -2.33
C ALA A 118 13.66 16.06 -1.42
N GLU A 119 13.23 15.58 -0.25
CA GLU A 119 14.09 14.71 0.58
C GLU A 119 14.04 13.20 0.22
N ASP A 120 13.03 12.71 -0.51
CA ASP A 120 12.85 11.27 -0.81
C ASP A 120 13.30 10.85 -2.23
N ALA A 121 13.79 11.79 -3.07
CA ALA A 121 14.21 11.49 -4.44
C ALA A 121 15.66 10.97 -4.56
N THR A 122 16.40 10.86 -3.45
CA THR A 122 17.78 10.32 -3.45
C THR A 122 17.87 9.06 -2.61
N THR A 123 17.63 7.90 -3.21
CA THR A 123 18.25 6.65 -2.76
C THR A 123 19.71 6.68 -3.21
N PRO A 124 20.72 6.66 -2.32
CA PRO A 124 22.10 6.44 -2.75
C PRO A 124 22.20 5.00 -3.27
N GLN A 125 22.51 4.83 -4.56
CA GLN A 125 23.01 3.56 -5.06
C GLN A 125 24.27 3.23 -4.25
N LYS A 126 24.18 2.22 -3.38
CA LYS A 126 25.30 1.74 -2.57
C LYS A 126 26.36 1.15 -3.52
N PRO A 127 27.61 1.64 -3.54
CA PRO A 127 28.68 0.97 -4.25
C PRO A 127 28.94 -0.38 -3.60
N GLU A 128 28.96 -1.45 -4.38
CA GLU A 128 29.45 -2.75 -3.94
C GLU A 128 30.93 -2.62 -3.56
N GLN A 129 31.28 -3.03 -2.34
CA GLN A 129 32.68 -3.25 -1.97
C GLN A 129 32.86 -4.66 -1.38
N PRO A 130 34.03 -5.30 -1.64
CA PRO A 130 34.22 -6.73 -1.46
C PRO A 130 34.43 -7.11 0.00
N GLN A 131 33.95 -8.31 0.35
CA GLN A 131 34.15 -8.94 1.65
C GLN A 131 35.64 -9.18 1.93
N ASN A 132 36.10 -8.81 3.13
CA ASN A 132 37.18 -9.55 3.76
C ASN A 132 37.03 -9.60 5.29
N ASN A 133 37.00 -10.84 5.80
CA ASN A 133 37.00 -11.20 7.21
C ASN A 133 38.35 -10.85 7.86
N ILE A 134 38.33 -10.46 9.14
CA ILE A 134 39.13 -11.04 10.26
C ILE A 134 38.69 -10.38 11.59
N ARG A 135 38.41 -11.21 12.59
CA ARG A 135 38.38 -10.92 14.04
C ARG A 135 39.16 -12.09 14.70
N PRO A 136 39.87 -11.91 15.84
CA PRO A 136 39.21 -11.76 17.15
C PRO A 136 39.91 -10.91 18.26
N ARG A 137 39.06 -10.36 19.17
CA ARG A 137 39.12 -10.17 20.66
C ARG A 137 40.47 -9.90 21.36
N LYS A 138 40.60 -9.17 22.48
CA LYS A 138 39.75 -8.59 23.56
C LYS A 138 40.71 -7.71 24.40
N ASP A 139 40.25 -6.63 25.04
CA ASP A 139 40.44 -6.45 26.49
C ASP A 139 39.68 -5.26 27.08
N ASN A 140 39.19 -5.51 28.30
CA ASN A 140 38.43 -4.64 29.19
C ASN A 140 39.28 -3.51 29.76
N GLN A 141 38.70 -2.31 29.90
CA GLN A 141 38.67 -1.55 31.17
C GLN A 141 37.80 -0.28 31.03
N GLN A 142 36.78 -0.16 31.88
CA GLN A 142 36.04 1.08 32.15
C GLN A 142 36.82 1.95 33.16
N PRO A 143 36.70 3.28 33.07
CA PRO A 143 35.99 3.99 34.14
C PRO A 143 34.90 4.96 33.64
N ARG A 144 33.87 5.08 34.48
CA ARG A 144 32.62 5.84 34.36
C ARG A 144 32.82 7.34 34.59
N VAL A 145 32.50 8.20 33.62
CA VAL A 145 32.13 9.62 33.86
C VAL A 145 31.12 10.13 32.79
N GLN A 146 29.93 10.50 33.28
CA GLN A 146 28.92 11.45 32.78
C GLN A 146 28.26 11.28 31.39
N ALA A 147 26.93 11.44 31.41
CA ALA A 147 25.99 11.20 30.33
C ALA A 147 25.86 12.39 29.34
N PRO A 148 25.94 12.12 28.03
CA PRO A 148 25.29 12.91 27.00
C PRO A 148 24.07 12.18 26.42
N LYS A 149 23.10 12.99 26.01
CA LYS A 149 21.79 12.69 25.42
C LYS A 149 21.80 11.48 24.46
N GLN A 150 20.84 10.58 24.67
CA GLN A 150 20.63 9.36 23.87
C GLN A 150 20.48 9.67 22.38
N ALA A 151 21.43 9.16 21.61
CA ALA A 151 21.28 8.95 20.18
C ALA A 151 20.28 7.80 19.95
N VAL A 152 19.30 8.03 19.09
CA VAL A 152 18.29 7.03 18.70
C VAL A 152 18.97 5.95 17.85
N THR A 153 19.05 4.73 18.36
CA THR A 153 19.37 3.53 17.55
C THR A 153 18.22 3.23 16.57
N PRO A 154 18.51 2.80 15.33
CA PRO A 154 17.47 2.41 14.37
C PRO A 154 16.62 1.25 14.92
N PRO A 155 15.30 1.21 14.66
CA PRO A 155 14.43 0.20 15.25
C PRO A 155 14.71 -1.17 14.66
N SER A 156 15.07 -2.14 15.49
CA SER A 156 15.10 -3.56 15.12
C SER A 156 13.65 -4.04 14.93
N ILE A 157 13.28 -4.43 13.71
CA ILE A 157 11.96 -5.01 13.40
C ILE A 157 11.79 -6.30 14.20
N SER A 158 10.66 -6.48 14.90
CA SER A 158 10.44 -7.70 15.68
C SER A 158 10.24 -8.92 14.76
N PRO A 159 10.64 -10.15 15.17
CA PRO A 159 10.41 -11.36 14.38
C PRO A 159 8.93 -11.60 14.05
N LYS A 160 8.00 -11.17 14.92
CA LYS A 160 6.55 -11.29 14.70
C LYS A 160 6.05 -10.35 13.60
N ASP A 161 6.55 -9.12 13.57
CA ASP A 161 6.24 -8.17 12.50
C ASP A 161 6.78 -8.65 11.16
N LEU A 162 7.97 -9.27 11.15
CA LEU A 162 8.56 -9.84 9.94
C LEU A 162 7.72 -11.01 9.41
N ARG A 163 7.36 -11.96 10.28
CA ARG A 163 6.50 -13.10 9.95
C ARG A 163 5.17 -12.67 9.33
N VAL A 164 4.45 -11.74 9.99
CA VAL A 164 3.17 -11.22 9.46
C VAL A 164 3.38 -10.47 8.14
N LYS A 165 4.46 -9.70 8.00
CA LYS A 165 4.77 -9.00 6.76
C LYS A 165 5.05 -9.96 5.60
N GLU A 166 5.84 -11.00 5.83
CA GLU A 166 6.20 -12.01 4.82
C GLU A 166 4.96 -12.75 4.34
N ILE A 167 4.15 -13.28 5.27
CA ILE A 167 2.94 -14.04 4.95
C ILE A 167 1.88 -13.16 4.29
N ARG A 168 1.67 -11.93 4.79
CA ARG A 168 0.75 -10.96 4.16
C ARG A 168 1.18 -10.66 2.73
N THR A 169 2.48 -10.50 2.49
CA THR A 169 3.02 -10.22 1.14
C THR A 169 2.88 -11.44 0.24
N LEU A 170 3.14 -12.65 0.73
CA LEU A 170 2.97 -13.91 0.00
C LEU A 170 1.51 -14.11 -0.45
N LEU A 171 0.57 -13.89 0.46
CA LEU A 171 -0.87 -14.02 0.18
C LEU A 171 -1.44 -12.84 -0.60
N ASN A 172 -0.65 -11.77 -0.76
CA ASN A 172 -1.12 -10.46 -1.21
C ASN A 172 -2.37 -10.00 -0.44
N TYR A 173 -2.34 -10.19 0.88
CA TYR A 173 -3.45 -9.89 1.76
C TYR A 173 -3.50 -8.37 2.05
N PRO A 174 -4.68 -7.71 1.93
CA PRO A 174 -4.81 -6.27 2.18
C PRO A 174 -4.29 -5.89 3.56
N LEU A 175 -3.41 -4.89 3.61
CA LEU A 175 -2.82 -4.44 4.88
C LEU A 175 -3.89 -3.90 5.85
N ASP A 176 -4.96 -3.32 5.32
CA ASP A 176 -6.03 -2.75 6.15
C ASP A 176 -6.83 -3.83 6.88
N LEU A 177 -7.02 -5.02 6.28
CA LEU A 177 -7.63 -6.15 6.97
C LEU A 177 -6.76 -6.69 8.10
N VAL A 178 -5.42 -6.63 7.96
CA VAL A 178 -4.50 -6.96 9.07
C VAL A 178 -4.64 -5.93 10.20
N LYS A 179 -4.75 -4.64 9.87
CA LYS A 179 -4.94 -3.57 10.86
C LYS A 179 -6.31 -3.69 11.57
N GLU A 180 -7.37 -3.98 10.83
CA GLU A 180 -8.71 -4.22 11.40
C GLU A 180 -8.68 -5.41 12.37
N TRP A 181 -8.02 -6.51 11.99
CA TRP A 181 -7.84 -7.66 12.86
C TRP A 181 -7.08 -7.29 14.14
N LEU A 182 -5.99 -6.52 14.05
CA LEU A 182 -5.21 -6.06 15.20
C LEU A 182 -6.03 -5.14 16.12
N HIS A 183 -6.76 -4.17 15.56
CA HIS A 183 -7.62 -3.28 16.32
C HIS A 183 -8.77 -4.02 17.03
N SER A 184 -9.29 -5.10 16.44
CA SER A 184 -10.30 -5.95 17.09
C SER A 184 -9.80 -6.61 18.39
N ARG A 185 -8.47 -6.67 18.59
CA ARG A 185 -7.81 -7.17 19.80
C ARG A 185 -7.16 -6.08 20.65
N ASN A 186 -7.47 -4.81 20.38
CA ASN A 186 -6.90 -3.64 21.05
C ASN A 186 -5.35 -3.56 20.97
N VAL A 187 -4.75 -4.09 19.90
CA VAL A 187 -3.31 -3.96 19.63
C VAL A 187 -3.04 -3.21 18.33
N THR A 188 -1.85 -2.62 18.19
CA THR A 188 -1.48 -1.83 17.01
C THR A 188 -0.37 -2.47 16.18
N SER A 189 0.36 -3.43 16.76
CA SER A 189 1.44 -4.16 16.09
C SER A 189 1.39 -5.66 16.43
N PRO A 190 1.74 -6.53 15.46
CA PRO A 190 2.02 -7.95 15.69
C PRO A 190 3.03 -8.23 16.82
N SER A 191 3.96 -7.31 17.10
CA SER A 191 4.92 -7.48 18.21
C SER A 191 4.26 -7.58 19.58
N GLU A 192 3.07 -6.99 19.74
CA GLU A 192 2.28 -6.94 20.98
C GLU A 192 1.48 -8.24 21.22
N LEU A 193 1.33 -9.09 20.20
CA LEU A 193 0.58 -10.34 20.27
C LEU A 193 1.42 -11.48 20.84
N ASP A 194 0.79 -12.45 21.50
CA ASP A 194 1.44 -13.72 21.82
C ASP A 194 1.59 -14.60 20.55
N SER A 195 2.33 -15.70 20.66
CA SER A 195 2.57 -16.60 19.52
C SER A 195 1.29 -17.23 18.97
N LEU A 196 0.32 -17.56 19.83
CA LEU A 196 -0.94 -18.18 19.43
C LEU A 196 -1.82 -17.20 18.65
N GLN A 197 -1.83 -15.94 19.06
CA GLN A 197 -2.53 -14.86 18.37
C GLN A 197 -1.90 -14.56 17.00
N ILE A 198 -0.58 -14.67 16.87
CA ILE A 198 0.09 -14.56 15.58
C ILE A 198 -0.29 -15.73 14.66
N ASP A 199 -0.32 -16.95 15.20
CA ASP A 199 -0.75 -18.14 14.44
C ASP A 199 -2.20 -17.99 13.97
N GLU A 200 -3.06 -17.43 14.81
CA GLU A 200 -4.46 -17.14 14.47
C GLU A 200 -4.58 -16.10 13.36
N LEU A 201 -3.83 -15.00 13.43
CA LEU A 201 -3.79 -13.98 12.38
C LEU A 201 -3.31 -14.56 11.05
N VAL A 202 -2.23 -15.34 11.06
CA VAL A 202 -1.69 -16.03 9.88
C VAL A 202 -2.75 -16.96 9.28
N LYS A 203 -3.41 -17.77 10.11
CA LYS A 203 -4.49 -18.65 9.68
C LYS A 203 -5.67 -17.87 9.09
N THR A 204 -6.07 -16.75 9.68
CA THR A 204 -7.15 -15.89 9.14
C THR A 204 -6.80 -15.38 7.75
N MET A 205 -5.57 -14.90 7.53
CA MET A 205 -5.12 -14.44 6.21
C MET A 205 -5.16 -15.57 5.17
N CYS A 206 -4.65 -16.75 5.52
CA CYS A 206 -4.64 -17.92 4.63
C CYS A 206 -6.06 -18.40 4.27
N LEU A 207 -6.97 -18.42 5.25
CA LEU A 207 -8.36 -18.84 5.01
C LEU A 207 -9.15 -17.82 4.19
N ALA A 208 -8.91 -16.52 4.42
CA ALA A 208 -9.50 -15.47 3.61
C ALA A 208 -9.04 -15.54 2.14
N TRP A 209 -7.76 -15.84 1.89
CA TRP A 209 -7.25 -16.11 0.54
C TRP A 209 -7.92 -17.35 -0.09
N ALA A 210 -8.16 -18.38 0.71
CA ALA A 210 -8.74 -19.65 0.28
C ALA A 210 -10.27 -19.59 0.05
N GLY A 211 -10.97 -18.61 0.64
CA GLY A 211 -12.44 -18.54 0.66
C GLY A 211 -13.11 -18.56 -0.72
N ASN A 212 -12.48 -17.99 -1.74
CA ASN A 212 -13.01 -17.96 -3.11
C ASN A 212 -12.53 -19.14 -3.99
N LYS A 213 -11.67 -20.01 -3.45
CA LYS A 213 -10.97 -21.07 -4.21
C LYS A 213 -11.45 -22.46 -3.81
N PHE A 214 -11.84 -22.64 -2.55
CA PHE A 214 -12.46 -23.86 -2.08
C PHE A 214 -13.97 -23.68 -1.99
N GLY A 215 -14.74 -24.59 -2.57
CA GLY A 215 -16.21 -24.50 -2.56
C GLY A 215 -16.86 -24.48 -1.16
N HIS A 216 -16.13 -24.88 -0.12
CA HIS A 216 -16.59 -24.86 1.28
C HIS A 216 -15.48 -24.48 2.27
N LEU A 217 -15.83 -23.65 3.26
CA LEU A 217 -14.93 -23.16 4.31
C LEU A 217 -14.28 -24.29 5.13
N ASN A 218 -15.04 -25.32 5.49
CA ASN A 218 -14.52 -26.48 6.22
C ASN A 218 -13.42 -27.23 5.46
N HIS A 219 -13.53 -27.26 4.12
CA HIS A 219 -12.52 -27.89 3.28
C HIS A 219 -11.23 -27.06 3.25
N ALA A 220 -11.34 -25.73 3.18
CA ALA A 220 -10.18 -24.83 3.29
C ALA A 220 -9.45 -24.98 4.64
N VAL A 221 -10.20 -25.09 5.74
CA VAL A 221 -9.63 -25.29 7.09
C VAL A 221 -8.90 -26.63 7.21
N ASN A 222 -9.51 -27.73 6.76
CA ASN A 222 -8.89 -29.05 6.81
C ASN A 222 -7.65 -29.13 5.90
N SER A 223 -7.73 -28.49 4.72
CA SER A 223 -6.61 -28.41 3.78
C SER A 223 -5.44 -27.62 4.37
N TYR A 224 -5.70 -26.44 4.95
CA TYR A 224 -4.70 -25.63 5.63
C TYR A 224 -4.02 -26.40 6.78
N GLN A 225 -4.79 -27.11 7.62
CA GLN A 225 -4.24 -27.92 8.70
C GLN A 225 -3.26 -28.99 8.17
N LYS A 226 -3.68 -29.75 7.16
CA LYS A 226 -2.90 -30.88 6.62
C LYS A 226 -1.66 -30.44 5.85
N HIS A 227 -1.75 -29.35 5.10
CA HIS A 227 -0.71 -28.95 4.14
C HIS A 227 0.20 -27.84 4.65
N VAL A 228 -0.28 -27.00 5.57
CA VAL A 228 0.53 -25.92 6.16
C VAL A 228 0.97 -26.30 7.57
N VAL A 229 0.04 -26.52 8.49
CA VAL A 229 0.37 -26.72 9.91
C VAL A 229 1.18 -28.02 10.13
N ASP A 230 0.75 -29.14 9.56
CA ASP A 230 1.45 -30.43 9.70
C ASP A 230 2.80 -30.44 8.93
N ALA A 231 2.97 -29.61 7.90
CA ALA A 231 4.24 -29.45 7.20
C ALA A 231 5.25 -28.65 8.05
N VAL A 232 4.81 -27.56 8.67
CA VAL A 232 5.62 -26.77 9.60
C VAL A 232 6.04 -27.60 10.82
N ALA A 233 5.15 -28.45 11.34
CA ALA A 233 5.47 -29.37 12.44
C ALA A 233 6.55 -30.41 12.06
N ARG A 234 6.70 -30.74 10.76
CA ARG A 234 7.75 -31.61 10.23
C ARG A 234 9.06 -30.87 9.90
N GLY A 235 9.13 -29.57 10.18
CA GLY A 235 10.32 -28.74 9.98
C GLY A 235 10.39 -28.08 8.59
N VAL A 236 9.29 -28.04 7.84
CA VAL A 236 9.22 -27.25 6.60
C VAL A 236 9.08 -25.76 6.96
N ASP A 237 9.75 -24.90 6.22
CA ASP A 237 9.59 -23.45 6.35
C ASP A 237 8.12 -23.04 6.12
N GLU A 238 7.60 -22.15 6.96
CA GLU A 238 6.19 -21.76 6.96
C GLU A 238 5.78 -21.05 5.66
N THR A 239 6.62 -20.13 5.17
CA THR A 239 6.36 -19.40 3.93
C THR A 239 6.32 -20.36 2.75
N ARG A 240 7.25 -21.33 2.71
CA ARG A 240 7.26 -22.39 1.70
C ARG A 240 6.02 -23.28 1.79
N ALA A 241 5.64 -23.72 2.99
CA ALA A 241 4.46 -24.57 3.18
C ALA A 241 3.16 -23.87 2.73
N ILE A 242 3.03 -22.57 3.01
CA ILE A 242 1.90 -21.75 2.55
C ILE A 242 1.91 -21.62 1.02
N ASN A 243 3.07 -21.35 0.40
CA ASN A 243 3.19 -21.23 -1.05
C ASN A 243 2.83 -22.53 -1.78
N ASP A 244 3.38 -23.66 -1.32
CA ASP A 244 3.11 -24.98 -1.90
C ASP A 244 1.62 -25.35 -1.78
N TRP A 245 0.98 -24.98 -0.65
CA TRP A 245 -0.45 -25.15 -0.46
C TRP A 245 -1.28 -24.27 -1.42
N MET A 246 -0.87 -23.02 -1.63
CA MET A 246 -1.53 -22.11 -2.56
C MET A 246 -1.45 -22.61 -4.01
N GLU A 247 -0.29 -23.06 -4.45
CA GLU A 247 -0.09 -23.64 -5.78
C GLU A 247 -0.94 -24.89 -5.98
N GLY A 248 -0.98 -25.79 -4.99
CA GLY A 248 -1.83 -26.98 -5.03
C GLY A 248 -3.32 -26.67 -5.09
N ALA A 249 -3.77 -25.61 -4.41
CA ALA A 249 -5.16 -25.16 -4.46
C ALA A 249 -5.54 -24.55 -5.81
N LEU A 250 -4.62 -23.80 -6.44
CA LEU A 250 -4.83 -23.21 -7.77
C LEU A 250 -4.85 -24.28 -8.87
N ALA A 251 -4.04 -25.33 -8.76
CA ALA A 251 -3.98 -26.44 -9.72
C ALA A 251 -5.28 -27.29 -9.74
N GLN A 252 -6.14 -27.19 -8.73
CA GLN A 252 -7.41 -27.91 -8.64
C GLN A 252 -8.60 -27.09 -9.18
N LEU A 253 -8.39 -25.83 -9.57
CA LEU A 253 -9.44 -25.01 -10.18
C LEU A 253 -9.68 -25.47 -11.63
N PRO A 254 -10.93 -25.64 -12.07
CA PRO A 254 -11.22 -26.01 -13.45
C PRO A 254 -10.72 -24.92 -14.39
N GLU A 255 -9.97 -25.29 -15.43
CA GLU A 255 -9.56 -24.35 -16.47
C GLU A 255 -10.81 -23.78 -17.15
N LEU A 256 -11.01 -22.47 -16.98
CA LEU A 256 -12.06 -21.72 -17.67
C LEU A 256 -11.62 -21.53 -19.13
N ASN A 257 -12.04 -22.45 -19.99
CA ASN A 257 -12.09 -22.27 -21.46
C ASN A 257 -13.18 -21.28 -21.86
#